data_AF-A0A7C3S6R5-F1
#
_entry.id   AF-A0A7C3S6R5-F1
#
_cell.length_a   1.000
_cell.length_b   1.000
_cell.length_c   1.000
_cell.angle_alpha   90.00
_cell.angle_beta   90.00
_cell.angle_gamma   90.00
#
_symmetry.space_group_name_H-M   'P 1'
#
loop_
_entity.id
_entity.type
_entity.pdbx_description
1 polymer ?
#
loop_
_entity_poly.entity_id
_entity_poly.type
_entity_poly.pdbx_seq_one_letter_code
_entity_poly.pdbx_strand_id
1 'polypeptide(L)'
;MQDTVSAKLQQIRLRKLECQRHIRVLSQKLASNPRDLWTRRELERMEELLVELEEQEKQLLGEGAELSGGEEDDNAKGENSGSG
;
A
#
# COMPACT_ATOMS: atom_id res chain seq x y z
N MET A 1 13.54 4.57 -9.93
CA MET A 1 12.34 3.80 -9.51
C MET A 1 12.12 3.83 -7.99
N GLN A 2 13.16 3.86 -7.16
CA GLN A 2 13.02 3.96 -5.69
C GLN A 2 12.31 5.24 -5.22
N ASP A 3 12.59 6.40 -5.82
CA ASP A 3 11.95 7.67 -5.44
C ASP A 3 10.43 7.67 -5.63
N THR A 4 9.94 6.97 -6.66
CA THR A 4 8.50 6.85 -6.93
C THR A 4 7.79 5.93 -5.94
N VAL A 5 8.47 4.90 -5.42
CA VAL A 5 7.93 4.01 -4.39
C VAL A 5 7.86 4.74 -3.04
N SER A 6 8.89 5.52 -2.72
CA SER A 6 8.93 6.36 -1.51
C SER A 6 7.80 7.40 -1.49
N ALA A 7 7.58 8.09 -2.60
CA ALA A 7 6.50 9.08 -2.72
C ALA A 7 5.11 8.44 -2.57
N LYS A 8 4.86 7.29 -3.19
CA LYS A 8 3.61 6.53 -3.05
C LYS A 8 3.37 6.07 -1.61
N LEU A 9 4.42 5.56 -0.95
CA LEU A 9 4.35 5.14 0.45
C LEU A 9 3.99 6.31 1.38
N GLN A 10 4.61 7.47 1.18
CA GLN A 10 4.27 8.69 1.93
C GLN A 10 2.82 9.12 1.70
N GLN A 11 2.33 9.06 0.46
CA GLN A 11 0.94 9.38 0.12
C GLN A 11 -0.04 8.42 0.81
N ILE A 12 0.23 7.12 0.80
CA ILE A 12 -0.60 6.11 1.49
C ILE A 12 -0.64 6.39 2.99
N ARG A 13 0.52 6.65 3.62
CA ARG A 13 0.60 6.97 5.05
C ARG A 13 -0.20 8.21 5.42
N LEU A 14 -0.12 9.26 4.60
CA LEU A 14 -0.91 10.48 4.80
C LEU A 14 -2.41 10.15 4.73
N ARG A 15 -2.83 9.39 3.70
CA ARG A 15 -4.23 9.02 3.53
C ARG A 15 -4.76 8.15 4.67
N LYS A 16 -3.95 7.25 5.22
CA LYS A 16 -4.30 6.45 6.41
C LYS A 16 -4.58 7.35 7.62
N LEU A 17 -3.75 8.36 7.86
CA LEU A 17 -3.96 9.32 8.95
C LEU A 17 -5.26 10.11 8.77
N GLU A 18 -5.60 10.50 7.55
CA GLU A 18 -6.86 11.15 7.23
C GLU A 18 -8.07 10.23 7.51
N CYS A 19 -8.01 8.97 7.07
CA CYS A 19 -9.06 7.97 7.36
C CYS A 19 -9.24 7.79 8.87
N GLN A 20 -8.14 7.60 9.62
CA GLN A 20 -8.18 7.45 11.07
C GLN A 20 -8.80 8.66 11.78
N ARG A 21 -8.49 9.88 11.30
CA ARG A 21 -9.11 11.11 11.80
C ARG A 21 -10.61 11.13 11.52
N HIS A 22 -11.04 10.75 10.31
CA HIS A 22 -12.45 10.69 9.94
C HIS A 22 -13.21 9.65 10.77
N ILE A 23 -12.68 8.44 10.90
CA ILE A 23 -13.23 7.37 11.74
C ILE A 23 -13.51 7.91 13.14
N ARG A 24 -12.52 8.54 13.80
CA ARG A 24 -12.70 9.11 15.14
C ARG A 24 -13.86 10.11 15.21
N VAL A 25 -13.99 11.01 14.22
CA VAL A 25 -15.08 11.99 14.16
C VAL A 25 -16.43 11.32 13.94
N LEU A 26 -16.51 10.34 13.04
CA LEU A 26 -17.74 9.60 12.74
C LEU A 26 -18.18 8.75 13.94
N SER A 27 -17.25 8.11 14.64
CA SER A 27 -17.53 7.37 15.88
C SER A 27 -18.08 8.30 16.97
N GLN A 28 -17.52 9.51 17.13
CA GLN A 28 -18.05 10.51 18.07
C GLN A 28 -19.47 10.98 17.67
N LYS A 29 -19.70 11.22 16.38
CA LYS A 29 -21.04 11.57 15.87
C LYS A 29 -22.05 10.45 16.15
N LEU A 30 -21.71 9.18 15.89
CA LEU A 30 -22.57 8.05 16.21
C LEU A 30 -22.80 7.86 17.70
N ALA A 31 -21.81 8.14 18.54
CA ALA A 31 -22.00 8.12 19.99
C ALA A 31 -23.05 9.16 20.42
N SER A 32 -23.10 10.32 19.77
CA SER A 32 -24.11 11.35 20.02
C SER A 32 -25.47 11.07 19.35
N ASN A 33 -25.49 10.34 18.22
CA ASN A 33 -26.71 9.94 17.51
C ASN A 33 -26.58 8.52 16.92
N PRO A 34 -26.89 7.47 17.71
CA PRO A 34 -26.68 6.08 17.29
C PRO A 34 -27.56 5.60 16.13
N ARG A 35 -28.64 6.34 15.83
CA ARG A 35 -29.60 6.03 14.76
C ARG A 35 -29.24 6.69 13.43
N ASP A 36 -28.15 7.45 13.37
CA ASP A 36 -27.67 8.04 12.12
C ASP A 36 -27.09 6.95 11.20
N LEU A 37 -27.93 6.46 10.29
CA LEU A 37 -27.56 5.44 9.32
C LEU A 37 -26.51 5.92 8.31
N TRP A 38 -26.48 7.23 8.00
CA TRP A 38 -25.50 7.77 7.08
C TRP A 38 -24.11 7.76 7.70
N THR A 39 -23.99 8.26 8.94
CA THR A 39 -22.70 8.27 9.65
C THR A 39 -22.20 6.84 9.90
N ARG A 40 -23.09 5.86 10.12
CA ARG A 40 -22.71 4.45 10.23
C ARG A 40 -22.12 3.90 8.93
N ARG A 41 -22.80 4.10 7.80
CA ARG A 41 -22.30 3.67 6.49
C ARG A 41 -21.00 4.37 6.11
N GLU A 42 -20.87 5.66 6.46
CA GLU A 42 -19.61 6.39 6.22
C GLU A 42 -18.47 5.81 7.05
N LEU A 43 -18.74 5.46 8.32
CA LEU A 43 -17.76 4.83 9.19
C LEU A 43 -17.27 3.50 8.60
N GLU A 44 -18.21 2.62 8.21
CA GLU A 44 -17.90 1.33 7.56
C GLU A 44 -17.02 1.54 6.31
N ARG A 45 -17.36 2.50 5.43
CA ARG A 45 -16.55 2.81 4.24
C ARG A 45 -15.15 3.32 4.57
N MET A 46 -15.00 4.12 5.63
CA MET A 46 -13.68 4.62 6.05
C MET A 46 -12.82 3.51 6.67
N GLU A 47 -13.45 2.57 7.40
CA GLU A 47 -12.79 1.40 7.95
C GLU A 47 -12.30 0.46 6.85
N GLU A 48 -13.15 0.17 5.84
CA GLU A 48 -12.76 -0.61 4.65
C GLU A 48 -11.59 0.04 3.91
N LEU A 49 -11.66 1.35 3.63
CA LEU A 49 -10.59 2.08 2.97
C LEU A 49 -9.28 2.06 3.78
N LEU A 50 -9.35 2.10 5.12
CA LEU A 50 -8.15 2.01 5.95
C LEU A 50 -7.46 0.64 5.80
N VAL A 51 -8.24 -0.44 5.77
CA VAL A 51 -7.72 -1.81 5.53
C VAL A 51 -7.08 -1.93 4.15
N GLU A 52 -7.71 -1.39 3.11
CA GLU A 52 -7.14 -1.38 1.75
C GLU A 52 -5.79 -0.64 1.71
N LEU A 53 -5.69 0.52 2.38
CA LEU A 53 -4.45 1.28 2.45
C LEU A 53 -3.37 0.58 3.27
N GLU A 54 -3.74 -0.16 4.32
CA GLU A 54 -2.82 -1.00 5.09
C GLU A 54 -2.22 -2.13 4.26
N GLU A 55 -3.05 -2.78 3.45
CA GLU A 55 -2.60 -3.83 2.54
C GLU A 55 -1.71 -3.26 1.42
N GLN A 56 -2.07 -2.11 0.84
CA GLN A 56 -1.21 -1.42 -0.14
C GLN A 56 0.14 -1.00 0.43
N GLU A 57 0.17 -0.48 1.66
CA GLU A 57 1.43 -0.16 2.36
C GLU A 57 2.29 -1.42 2.54
N LYS A 58 1.69 -2.53 2.97
CA LYS A 58 2.38 -3.81 3.14
C LYS A 58 2.94 -4.34 1.83
N GLN A 59 2.18 -4.26 0.74
CA GLN A 59 2.63 -4.68 -0.59
C GLN A 59 3.83 -3.86 -1.05
N LEU A 60 3.79 -2.53 -0.94
CA LEU A 60 4.93 -1.68 -1.31
C LEU A 60 6.18 -1.91 -0.45
N LEU A 61 6.00 -2.22 0.85
CA LEU A 61 7.11 -2.58 1.72
C LEU A 61 7.68 -3.97 1.42
N GLY A 62 6.84 -4.91 0.97
CA GLY A 62 7.25 -6.26 0.54
C GLY A 62 7.93 -6.28 -0.84
N GLU A 63 7.39 -5.53 -1.81
CA GLU A 63 7.99 -5.34 -3.14
C GLU A 63 9.34 -4.62 -3.07
N GLY A 64 9.56 -3.80 -2.04
CA GLY A 64 10.86 -3.17 -1.77
C GLY A 64 11.96 -4.15 -1.33
N ALA A 65 11.61 -5.37 -0.87
CA ALA A 65 12.57 -6.38 -0.44
C ALA A 65 13.03 -7.30 -1.60
N GLU A 66 12.19 -7.53 -2.61
CA GLU A 66 12.48 -8.45 -3.73
C GLU A 66 13.37 -7.81 -4.81
N LEU A 67 13.38 -6.48 -4.95
CA LEU A 67 14.14 -5.78 -6.01
C LEU A 67 15.63 -5.55 -5.67
N SER A 68 16.13 -6.07 -4.55
CA SER A 68 17.54 -5.89 -4.12
C SER A 68 18.43 -7.13 -4.30
N GLY A 69 17.91 -8.23 -4.87
CA GLY A 69 18.67 -9.48 -5.02
C GLY A 69 18.71 -9.97 -6.46
N GLY A 70 19.72 -9.55 -7.23
CA GLY A 70 20.02 -10.20 -8.50
C GLY A 70 20.64 -9.33 -9.60
N GLU A 71 21.58 -8.46 -9.26
CA GLU A 71 22.65 -8.12 -10.21
C GLU A 71 23.74 -9.19 -10.07
N GLU A 72 23.69 -10.23 -10.90
CA GLU A 72 24.90 -10.92 -11.36
C GLU A 72 24.81 -11.01 -12.88
N ASP A 73 25.40 -9.99 -13.51
CA ASP A 73 26.09 -10.13 -14.78
C ASP A 73 27.01 -11.36 -14.70
N ASP A 74 26.76 -12.35 -15.55
CA ASP A 74 27.86 -13.16 -16.07
C ASP A 74 27.56 -13.55 -17.52
N ASN A 75 27.86 -12.59 -18.37
CA ASN A 75 28.19 -12.77 -19.76
C ASN A 75 29.40 -13.71 -19.90
N ALA A 76 29.17 -15.01 -20.10
CA ALA A 76 30.14 -15.89 -20.77
C ALA A 76 29.48 -17.19 -21.25
N LYS A 77 29.38 -17.32 -22.58
CA LYS A 77 30.09 -18.35 -23.37
C LYS A 77 29.29 -18.66 -24.64
N GLY A 78 29.53 -17.83 -25.65
CA GLY A 78 29.55 -18.34 -27.01
C GLY A 78 30.73 -19.32 -27.14
N GLU A 79 30.48 -20.48 -27.73
CA GLU A 79 31.28 -21.02 -28.83
C GLU A 79 30.57 -22.26 -29.39
N ASN A 80 29.91 -22.00 -30.51
CA ASN A 80 29.44 -22.95 -31.49
C ASN A 80 30.66 -23.54 -32.21
N SER A 81 30.85 -24.85 -32.11
CA SER A 81 31.74 -25.59 -33.01
C SER A 81 30.99 -26.78 -33.56
N GLY A 82 30.30 -26.53 -34.68
CA GLY A 82 29.97 -27.55 -35.65
C GLY A 82 31.10 -27.73 -36.68
N SER A 83 31.03 -28.89 -37.32
CA SER A 83 31.63 -29.24 -38.62
C SER A 83 33.06 -29.77 -38.64
N GLY A 84 33.19 -31.03 -39.07
CA GLY A 84 34.43 -31.73 -39.41
C GLY A 84 34.22 -33.23 -39.44
#